data_AF-A0A8X6TW26-F1
#
_entry.id   AF-A0A8X6TW26-F1
#
_cell.length_a   1.000
_cell.length_b   1.000
_cell.length_c   1.000
_cell.angle_alpha   90.00
_cell.angle_beta   90.00
_cell.angle_gamma   90.00
#
_symmetry.space_group_name_H-M   'P 1'
#
loop_
_entity.id
_entity.type
_entity.pdbx_description
1 polymer ?
#
loop_
_entity_poly.entity_id
_entity_poly.type
_entity_poly.pdbx_seq_one_letter_code
_entity_poly.pdbx_strand_id
1 'polypeptide(L)' 'MDFLTKGKKRDLRRLVWEMGLVVAKDLRILDIKQLILNSEKYEENSIKNLLMNIIEERLEKNKEAEQKAEQERKNNLN' A
#
# COMPACT_ATOMS: atom_id res chain seq x y z
N MET A 1 -1.97 17.49 -3.84
CA MET A 1 -1.98 16.13 -4.43
C MET A 1 -0.65 15.37 -4.30
N ASP A 2 0.06 15.48 -3.18
CA ASP A 2 1.36 14.81 -2.96
C ASP A 2 1.22 13.46 -2.21
N PHE A 3 0.11 13.20 -1.52
CA PHE A 3 0.03 12.03 -0.63
C PHE A 3 0.16 10.67 -1.36
N LEU A 4 -0.22 10.58 -2.65
CA LEU A 4 -0.04 9.38 -3.48
C LEU A 4 1.44 9.06 -3.75
N THR A 5 2.39 9.97 -3.48
CA THR A 5 3.83 9.69 -3.56
C THR A 5 4.35 8.90 -2.36
N LYS A 6 3.63 8.91 -1.23
CA LYS A 6 4.00 8.16 -0.02
C LYS A 6 3.85 6.64 -0.18
N GLY A 7 2.96 6.22 -1.09
CA GLY A 7 2.69 4.81 -1.38
C GLY A 7 3.67 4.21 -2.41
N LYS A 8 4.08 2.96 -2.19
CA LYS A 8 4.74 2.12 -3.19
C LYS A 8 3.72 1.65 -4.24
N LYS A 9 4.21 1.20 -5.40
CA LYS A 9 3.35 0.64 -6.48
C LYS A 9 2.37 -0.43 -6.00
N ARG A 10 2.77 -1.28 -5.04
CA ARG A 10 1.89 -2.31 -4.46
C ARG A 10 0.77 -1.72 -3.60
N ASP A 11 1.04 -0.65 -2.87
CA ASP A 11 0.04 0.02 -2.03
C ASP A 11 -0.99 0.72 -2.91
N LEU A 12 -0.53 1.43 -3.95
CA LEU A 12 -1.42 2.11 -4.90
C LEU A 12 -2.29 1.10 -5.66
N ARG A 13 -1.77 -0.08 -6.01
CA ARG A 13 -2.58 -1.15 -6.61
C ARG A 13 -3.65 -1.68 -5.66
N ARG A 14 -3.30 -1.86 -4.39
CA ARG A 14 -4.28 -2.26 -3.36
C ARG A 14 -5.35 -1.19 -3.18
N LEU A 15 -4.96 0.09 -3.15
CA LEU A 15 -5.89 1.21 -3.08
C LEU A 15 -6.90 1.18 -4.24
N VAL A 16 -6.43 0.99 -5.49
CA VAL A 16 -7.31 0.87 -6.66
C VAL A 16 -8.28 -0.31 -6.52
N TRP A 17 -7.80 -1.45 -6.00
CA TRP A 17 -8.66 -2.60 -5.73
C TRP A 17 -9.70 -2.32 -4.66
N GLU A 18 -9.34 -1.64 -3.57
CA GLU A 18 -10.27 -1.24 -2.50
C GLU A 18 -11.29 -0.17 -2.96
N MET A 19 -10.95 0.64 -3.96
CA MET A 19 -11.90 1.51 -4.66
C MET A 19 -12.90 0.72 -5.54
N GLY A 20 -12.72 -0.60 -5.68
CA GLY A 20 -13.53 -1.46 -6.55
C GLY A 20 -13.23 -1.26 -8.03
N LEU A 21 -12.00 -0.86 -8.37
CA LEU A 21 -11.55 -0.68 -9.74
C LEU A 21 -10.61 -1.83 -10.13
N VAL A 22 -10.58 -2.15 -11.42
CA VAL A 22 -9.68 -3.18 -11.97
C VAL A 22 -8.34 -2.54 -12.30
N VAL A 23 -7.26 -3.09 -11.76
CA VAL A 23 -5.89 -2.64 -12.04
C VAL A 23 -5.14 -3.72 -12.82
N ALA A 24 -4.74 -3.42 -14.06
CA ALA A 24 -3.88 -4.33 -14.82
C ALA A 24 -2.48 -4.42 -14.19
N LYS A 25 -1.87 -5.61 -14.25
CA LYS A 25 -0.62 -5.92 -13.53
C LYS A 25 0.58 -5.08 -14.01
N ASP A 26 0.54 -4.63 -15.24
CA ASP A 26 1.58 -3.96 -16.01
C ASP A 26 1.51 -2.42 -15.97
N LEU A 27 0.43 -1.83 -15.45
CA LEU A 27 0.28 -0.37 -15.35
C LEU A 27 1.46 0.29 -14.62
N ARG A 28 1.91 1.45 -15.12
CA ARG A 28 2.98 2.23 -14.47
C ARG A 28 2.40 2.95 -13.24
N ILE A 29 3.28 3.37 -12.33
CA ILE A 29 2.87 4.12 -11.13
C ILE A 29 2.07 5.37 -11.51
N LEU A 30 2.48 6.07 -12.57
CA LEU A 30 1.77 7.26 -13.05
C LEU A 30 0.35 6.93 -13.53
N ASP A 31 0.20 5.87 -14.31
CA ASP A 31 -1.10 5.44 -14.84
C ASP A 31 -2.04 5.02 -13.69
N ILE A 32 -1.51 4.35 -12.66
CA ILE A 32 -2.27 3.98 -11.45
C ILE A 32 -2.73 5.24 -10.70
N LYS A 33 -1.85 6.24 -10.54
CA LYS A 33 -2.22 7.51 -9.90
C LYS A 33 -3.32 8.24 -10.67
N GLN A 34 -3.21 8.31 -11.99
CA GLN A 34 -4.24 8.91 -12.84
C GLN A 34 -5.57 8.16 -12.73
N LEU A 35 -5.55 6.82 -12.67
CA LEU A 35 -6.76 6.02 -12.51
C LEU A 35 -7.46 6.29 -11.17
N ILE A 36 -6.70 6.52 -10.09
CA ILE A 36 -7.26 6.94 -8.79
C ILE A 36 -7.91 8.33 -8.91
N LEU A 37 -7.19 9.29 -9.49
CA LEU A 37 -7.63 10.69 -9.59
C LEU A 37 -8.83 10.88 -10.53
N ASN A 38 -8.92 10.08 -11.59
CA ASN A 38 -9.99 10.15 -12.58
C ASN A 38 -11.20 9.27 -12.21
N SER A 39 -11.18 8.60 -11.07
CA SER A 39 -12.30 7.79 -10.60
C SER A 39 -13.43 8.67 -10.10
N GLU A 40 -14.68 8.33 -10.45
CA GLU A 40 -15.88 8.94 -9.87
C GLU A 40 -15.97 8.75 -8.34
N LYS A 41 -15.24 7.76 -7.81
CA LYS A 41 -15.14 7.48 -6.37
C LYS A 41 -14.02 8.26 -5.68
N TYR A 42 -13.35 9.19 -6.37
CA TYR A 42 -12.27 9.98 -5.77
C TYR A 42 -12.82 11.01 -4.77
N GLU A 43 -12.52 10.80 -3.50
CA GLU A 43 -12.65 11.81 -2.45
C GLU A 43 -11.31 11.91 -1.71
N GLU A 44 -10.68 13.09 -1.76
CA GLU A 44 -9.27 13.25 -1.38
C GLU A 44 -8.97 12.78 0.04
N ASN A 45 -9.82 13.09 1.02
CA ASN A 45 -9.56 12.73 2.41
C ASN A 45 -9.72 11.23 2.66
N SER A 46 -10.76 10.63 2.09
CA SER A 46 -11.04 9.19 2.19
C SER A 46 -9.92 8.39 1.53
N ILE A 47 -9.51 8.78 0.32
CA ILE A 47 -8.42 8.10 -0.41
C ILE A 47 -7.08 8.29 0.31
N LYS A 48 -6.83 9.47 0.89
CA LYS A 48 -5.64 9.71 1.71
C LYS A 48 -5.63 8.83 2.95
N ASN A 49 -6.72 8.77 3.70
CA ASN A 49 -6.83 7.94 4.91
C ASN A 49 -6.66 6.46 4.56
N LEU A 50 -7.30 6.00 3.49
CA LEU A 50 -7.19 4.62 3.02
C LEU A 50 -5.75 4.25 2.64
N LEU A 51 -5.05 5.14 1.91
CA LEU A 51 -3.65 4.92 1.56
C LEU A 51 -2.75 4.86 2.80
N MET A 52 -2.98 5.73 3.79
CA MET A 52 -2.19 5.73 5.02
C MET A 52 -2.37 4.42 5.79
N ASN A 53 -3.61 3.93 5.93
CA ASN A 53 -3.89 2.63 6.55
C ASN A 53 -3.18 1.47 5.82
N ILE A 54 -3.24 1.45 4.47
CA ILE A 54 -2.55 0.44 3.67
C ILE A 54 -1.02 0.47 3.91
N ILE A 55 -0.45 1.68 4.01
CA ILE A 55 0.98 1.87 4.26
C ILE A 55 1.35 1.38 5.66
N GLU A 56 0.56 1.73 6.67
CA GLU A 56 0.76 1.34 8.06
C GLU A 56 0.69 -0.18 8.24
N GLU A 57 -0.36 -0.84 7.74
CA GLU A 57 -0.50 -2.30 7.79
C GLU A 57 0.70 -3.03 7.20
N ARG A 58 1.25 -2.50 6.10
CA ARG A 58 2.43 -3.07 5.45
C ARG A 58 3.69 -2.88 6.29
N LEU A 59 3.85 -1.74 6.95
CA LEU A 59 4.98 -1.48 7.84
C LEU A 59 4.89 -2.36 9.09
N GLU A 60 3.70 -2.54 9.64
CA GLU A 60 3.45 -3.42 10.78
C GLU A 60 3.77 -4.88 10.44
N LYS A 61 3.26 -5.40 9.31
CA LYS A 61 3.61 -6.75 8.83
C LYS A 61 5.11 -6.95 8.62
N ASN A 62 5.81 -5.93 8.11
CA ASN A 62 7.26 -6.01 7.96
C ASN A 62 7.97 -6.09 9.32
N LYS A 63 7.54 -5.27 10.29
CA LYS A 63 8.11 -5.26 11.65
C LYS A 63 7.87 -6.59 12.37
N GLU A 64 6.67 -7.15 12.27
CA GLU A 64 6.36 -8.47 12.83
C GLU A 64 7.22 -9.58 12.20
N ALA A 65 7.42 -9.54 10.88
CA ALA A 65 8.27 -10.50 10.19
C ALA A 65 9.74 -10.40 10.63
N GLU A 66 10.25 -9.17 10.78
CA GLU A 66 11.61 -8.94 11.31
C GLU A 66 11.76 -9.45 12.74
N GLN A 67 10.79 -9.19 13.62
CA GLN A 67 10.80 -9.68 15.00
C GLN A 67 10.78 -11.21 15.07
N LYS A 68 9.96 -11.87 14.25
CA LYS A 68 9.93 -13.34 14.17
C LYS A 68 11.26 -13.90 13.69
N ALA A 69 11.83 -13.34 12.63
CA ALA A 69 13.12 -13.77 12.09
C ALA A 69 14.28 -13.55 13.08
N GLU A 70 14.21 -12.52 13.93
CA GLU A 70 15.18 -12.29 15.00
C GLU A 70 15.02 -13.30 16.14
N GLN A 71 13.79 -13.59 16.55
CA GLN A 71 13.52 -14.59 17.59
C GLN A 71 13.96 -15.99 17.17
N GLU A 72 13.69 -16.37 15.92
CA GLU A 72 14.14 -17.65 15.35
C GLU A 72 15.67 -17.75 15.33
N ARG A 73 16.36 -16.67 14.95
CA ARG A 73 17.83 -16.62 15.00
C ARG A 73 18.35 -16.83 16.42
N LYS A 74 17.78 -16.16 17.42
CA LYS A 74 18.15 -16.33 18.84
C LYS A 74 17.88 -17.73 19.35
N ASN A 75 16.76 -18.33 18.98
CA ASN A 75 16.39 -19.69 19.40
C ASN A 75 17.30 -20.76 18.79
N ASN A 76 17.84 -20.53 17.58
CA ASN A 76 18.75 -21.48 16.91
C ASN A 76 20.23 -21.33 17.33
N LEU A 77 20.56 -20.31 18.14
CA LEU A 77 21.90 -20.03 18.66
C LEU A 77 22.07 -20.46 20.15
N ASN A 78 20.99 -20.91 20.78
CA ASN A 78 20.97 -21.46 22.15
C ASN A 78 20.77 -22.98 22.11
#